data_AF-A0A5C7BNU8-F1
#
_entry.id   AF-A0A5C7BNU8-F1
#
_cell.length_a   1.000
_cell.length_b   1.000
_cell.length_c   1.000
_cell.angle_alpha   90.00
_cell.angle_beta   90.00
_cell.angle_gamma   90.00
#
_symmetry.space_group_name_H-M   'P 1'
#
loop_
_entity.id
_entity.type
_entity.pdbx_description
1 polymer ?
#
loop_
_entity_poly.entity_id
_entity_poly.type
_entity_poly.pdbx_seq_one_letter_code
_entity_poly.pdbx_strand_id
1 'polypeptide(L)'
;MTAVSDLPFPWLDGLLGALTAWCVLTALMTGLLLCLPVTEAGSLRRCWVLRLLRGDLGAAGTLGVGLCLAGLLLWLAAAGWLTDPDAQLALALMTGAGVLTGLFNAGRRTALSGTAALALGAALAAGLLGLLWLAVALATGCGE
;
A
#
# COMPACT_ATOMS: atom_id res chain seq x y z
N MET A 1 -22.61 28.58 -2.74
CA MET A 1 -21.29 28.35 -2.12
C MET A 1 -21.52 27.80 -0.73
N THR A 2 -21.86 26.51 -0.65
CA THR A 2 -21.97 25.76 0.59
C THR A 2 -20.62 25.10 0.85
N ALA A 3 -20.09 25.32 2.05
CA ALA A 3 -18.79 24.81 2.46
C ALA A 3 -18.81 23.27 2.44
N VAL A 4 -17.99 22.68 1.57
CA VAL A 4 -17.58 21.28 1.65
C VAL A 4 -16.41 21.25 2.62
N SER A 5 -16.70 21.23 3.92
CA SER A 5 -15.66 21.22 4.98
C SER A 5 -15.88 20.18 6.06
N ASP A 6 -16.76 19.20 5.82
CA ASP A 6 -16.97 18.09 6.75
C ASP A 6 -16.41 16.80 6.13
N LEU A 7 -15.09 16.78 5.87
CA LEU A 7 -14.39 15.50 5.77
C LEU A 7 -14.17 15.00 7.21
N PRO A 8 -14.45 13.72 7.51
CA PRO A 8 -14.42 13.18 8.87
C PRO A 8 -13.02 13.11 9.52
N PHE A 9 -11.98 13.63 8.86
CA PHE A 9 -10.58 13.55 9.29
C PHE A 9 -9.89 14.93 9.25
N PRO A 10 -10.11 15.79 10.26
CA PRO A 10 -9.57 17.16 10.28
C PRO A 10 -8.04 17.25 10.33
N TRP A 11 -7.35 16.14 10.59
CA TRP A 11 -5.89 16.05 10.58
C TRP A 11 -5.30 15.73 9.20
N LEU A 12 -6.13 15.44 8.19
CA LEU A 12 -5.74 15.33 6.78
C LEU A 12 -5.99 16.63 5.99
N ASP A 13 -6.61 17.63 6.61
CA ASP A 13 -6.92 18.91 5.98
C ASP A 13 -5.65 19.77 5.86
N GLY A 14 -4.95 19.60 4.75
CA GLY A 14 -3.82 20.42 4.35
C GLY A 14 -2.46 19.70 4.34
N LEU A 15 -1.51 20.30 3.62
CA LEU A 15 -0.17 19.76 3.39
C LEU A 15 0.54 19.38 4.70
N LEU A 16 0.38 20.18 5.75
CA LEU A 16 1.02 19.94 7.04
C LEU A 16 0.49 18.67 7.73
N GLY A 17 -0.82 18.43 7.68
CA GLY A 17 -1.46 17.25 8.25
C GLY A 17 -1.00 15.97 7.55
N ALA A 18 -1.02 15.97 6.21
CA ALA A 18 -0.52 14.88 5.39
C ALA A 18 0.98 14.58 5.64
N LEU A 19 1.81 15.61 5.74
CA LEU A 19 3.24 15.46 6.07
C LEU A 19 3.44 14.89 7.47
N THR A 20 2.66 15.35 8.45
CA THR A 20 2.77 14.86 9.84
C THR A 20 2.37 13.39 9.91
N ALA A 21 1.25 13.02 9.27
CA ALA A 21 0.80 11.64 9.16
C ALA A 21 1.85 10.76 8.45
N TRP A 22 2.45 11.27 7.37
CA TRP A 22 3.52 10.57 6.66
C TRP A 22 4.76 10.36 7.53
N CYS A 23 5.20 11.38 8.27
CA CYS A 23 6.33 11.28 9.20
C CYS A 23 6.05 10.25 10.31
N VAL A 24 4.86 10.29 10.92
CA VAL A 24 4.46 9.34 11.97
C VAL A 24 4.40 7.92 11.44
N LEU A 25 3.77 7.71 10.28
CA LEU A 25 3.73 6.40 9.63
C LEU A 25 5.12 5.92 9.22
N THR A 26 6.00 6.80 8.76
CA THR A 26 7.38 6.46 8.40
C THR A 26 8.14 5.96 9.62
N ALA A 27 8.07 6.69 10.74
CA ALA A 27 8.70 6.29 12.00
C ALA A 27 8.15 4.96 12.50
N LEU A 28 6.82 4.78 12.44
CA LEU A 28 6.15 3.54 12.81
C LEU A 28 6.60 2.37 11.93
N MET A 29 6.52 2.49 10.60
CA MET A 29 6.91 1.43 9.66
C MET A 29 8.38 1.08 9.79
N THR A 30 9.26 2.08 9.94
CA THR A 30 10.70 1.87 10.14
C THR A 30 10.97 1.13 11.45
N GLY A 31 10.35 1.56 12.54
CA GLY A 31 10.46 0.88 13.83
C GLY A 31 9.95 -0.56 13.78
N LEU A 32 8.82 -0.79 13.11
CA LEU A 32 8.28 -2.14 12.92
C LEU A 32 9.22 -3.03 12.09
N LEU A 33 9.84 -2.50 11.03
CA LEU A 33 10.81 -3.24 10.21
C LEU A 33 12.05 -3.65 11.02
N LEU A 34 12.51 -2.79 11.94
CA LEU A 34 13.71 -3.02 12.74
C LEU A 34 13.46 -3.87 13.99
N CYS A 35 12.28 -3.74 14.61
CA CYS A 35 12.00 -4.34 15.91
C CYS A 35 11.23 -5.67 15.83
N LEU A 36 10.49 -5.93 14.74
CA LEU A 36 9.72 -7.17 14.66
C LEU A 36 10.60 -8.35 14.23
N PRO A 37 10.67 -9.43 15.03
CA PRO A 37 11.47 -10.60 14.69
C PRO A 37 10.95 -11.27 13.41
N VAL A 38 11.85 -11.85 12.62
CA VAL A 38 11.47 -12.66 11.46
C VAL A 38 10.87 -13.97 11.97
N THR A 39 9.57 -14.17 11.76
CA THR A 39 8.95 -15.47 11.99
C THR A 39 9.38 -16.42 10.89
N GLU A 40 10.18 -17.43 11.24
CA GLU A 40 10.47 -18.54 10.34
C GLU A 40 9.18 -19.30 10.03
N ALA A 41 8.86 -19.44 8.75
CA ALA A 41 7.61 -20.03 8.31
C ALA A 41 7.87 -21.27 7.44
N GLY A 42 7.25 -22.39 7.84
CA GLY A 42 7.33 -23.67 7.14
C GLY A 42 6.84 -23.64 5.69
N SER A 43 7.22 -24.69 4.96
CA SER A 43 7.11 -24.82 3.49
C SER A 43 5.66 -24.92 2.98
N LEU A 44 4.98 -23.78 2.82
CA LEU A 44 3.71 -23.73 2.09
C LEU A 44 3.99 -23.45 0.61
N ARG A 45 4.28 -24.53 -0.14
CA ARG A 45 4.90 -24.48 -1.47
C ARG A 45 3.96 -24.12 -2.63
N ARG A 46 2.63 -24.06 -2.43
CA ARG A 46 1.67 -24.10 -3.56
C ARG A 46 0.89 -22.81 -3.85
N CYS A 47 0.69 -21.89 -2.90
CA CYS A 47 -0.10 -20.68 -3.17
C CYS A 47 0.79 -19.45 -3.42
N TRP A 48 0.82 -18.98 -4.67
CA TRP A 48 1.64 -17.84 -5.10
C TRP A 48 1.26 -16.53 -4.40
N VAL A 49 -0.04 -16.32 -4.11
CA VAL A 49 -0.52 -15.15 -3.35
C VAL A 49 0.03 -15.16 -1.93
N LEU A 50 0.04 -16.32 -1.26
CA LEU A 50 0.63 -16.44 0.08
C LEU A 50 2.14 -16.21 0.05
N ARG A 51 2.84 -16.63 -1.00
CA ARG A 51 4.28 -16.34 -1.18
C ARG A 51 4.55 -14.85 -1.35
N LEU A 52 3.73 -14.15 -2.14
CA LEU A 52 3.79 -12.69 -2.28
C LEU A 52 3.57 -12.00 -0.94
N LEU A 53 2.48 -12.35 -0.24
CA LEU A 53 2.14 -11.76 1.05
C LEU A 53 3.19 -12.03 2.12
N ARG A 54 3.84 -13.20 2.09
CA ARG A 54 4.98 -13.53 2.97
C ARG A 54 6.28 -12.82 2.62
N GLY A 55 6.35 -12.15 1.48
CA GLY A 55 7.57 -11.56 0.96
C GLY A 55 8.61 -12.60 0.50
N ASP A 56 8.20 -13.84 0.21
CA ASP A 56 9.10 -14.90 -0.31
C ASP A 56 9.71 -14.54 -1.68
N LEU A 57 9.11 -13.58 -2.39
CA LEU A 57 9.59 -13.07 -3.67
C LEU A 57 10.69 -12.00 -3.51
N GLY A 58 10.98 -11.57 -2.27
CA GLY A 58 11.85 -10.44 -1.99
C GLY A 58 11.25 -9.10 -2.45
N ALA A 59 11.91 -7.98 -2.10
CA ALA A 59 11.40 -6.65 -2.41
C ALA A 59 11.26 -6.41 -3.93
N ALA A 60 12.28 -6.80 -4.71
CA ALA A 60 12.27 -6.66 -6.17
C ALA A 60 11.17 -7.51 -6.83
N GLY A 61 10.97 -8.75 -6.36
CA GLY A 61 9.91 -9.63 -6.88
C GLY A 61 8.51 -9.09 -6.54
N THR A 62 8.30 -8.59 -5.33
CA THR A 62 7.02 -7.96 -4.94
C THR A 62 6.74 -6.69 -5.74
N LEU A 63 7.75 -5.85 -5.99
CA LEU A 63 7.62 -4.67 -6.86
C LEU A 63 7.29 -5.07 -8.30
N GLY A 64 7.96 -6.09 -8.84
CA GLY A 64 7.67 -6.62 -10.17
C GLY A 64 6.22 -7.09 -10.30
N VAL A 65 5.71 -7.83 -9.30
CA VAL A 65 4.29 -8.24 -9.27
C VAL A 65 3.36 -7.02 -9.20
N GLY A 66 3.69 -6.02 -8.37
CA GLY A 66 2.92 -4.78 -8.29
C GLY A 66 2.85 -4.02 -9.61
N LEU A 67 3.98 -3.88 -10.32
CA LEU A 67 4.05 -3.25 -11.64
C LEU A 67 3.25 -4.04 -12.69
N CYS A 68 3.33 -5.37 -12.67
CA CYS A 68 2.54 -6.22 -13.56
C CYS A 68 1.04 -6.06 -13.31
N LEU A 69 0.61 -6.01 -12.04
CA LEU A 69 -0.80 -5.79 -11.67
C LEU A 69 -1.28 -4.39 -12.08
N ALA A 70 -0.47 -3.36 -11.84
CA ALA A 70 -0.79 -2.00 -12.27
C ALA A 70 -0.91 -1.89 -13.80
N GLY A 71 0.03 -2.50 -14.54
CA GLY A 71 -0.02 -2.57 -16.00
C GLY A 71 -1.25 -3.33 -16.52
N LEU A 72 -1.63 -4.43 -15.86
CA LEU A 72 -2.84 -5.17 -16.20
C LEU A 72 -4.11 -4.34 -15.96
N LEU A 73 -4.20 -3.65 -14.82
CA LEU A 73 -5.34 -2.76 -14.52
C LEU A 73 -5.44 -1.62 -15.54
N LEU A 74 -4.31 -1.00 -15.88
CA LEU A 74 -4.25 0.04 -16.92
C LEU A 74 -4.71 -0.49 -18.28
N TRP A 75 -4.27 -1.69 -18.64
CA TRP A 75 -4.67 -2.33 -19.89
C TRP A 75 -6.16 -2.67 -19.92
N LEU A 76 -6.72 -3.23 -18.83
CA LEU A 76 -8.14 -3.54 -18.71
C LEU A 76 -9.01 -2.28 -18.80
N ALA A 77 -8.58 -1.19 -18.15
CA ALA A 77 -9.25 0.09 -18.24
C ALA A 77 -9.21 0.66 -19.67
N ALA A 78 -8.04 0.67 -20.31
CA ALA A 78 -7.87 1.14 -21.68
C ALA A 78 -8.66 0.32 -22.72
N ALA A 79 -8.83 -0.98 -22.47
CA ALA A 79 -9.60 -1.88 -23.32
C ALA A 79 -11.12 -1.80 -23.06
N GLY A 80 -11.58 -0.99 -22.10
CA GLY A 80 -13.00 -0.82 -21.77
C GLY A 80 -13.62 -2.03 -21.05
N TRP A 81 -12.81 -2.93 -20.49
CA TRP A 81 -13.29 -4.10 -19.74
C TRP A 81 -13.62 -3.78 -18.28
N LEU A 82 -13.11 -2.65 -17.80
CA LEU A 82 -13.31 -2.16 -16.44
C LEU A 82 -13.95 -0.78 -16.54
N THR A 83 -15.26 -0.75 -16.77
CA THR A 83 -16.01 0.51 -16.97
C THR A 83 -16.51 1.12 -15.67
N ASP A 84 -16.64 0.31 -14.64
CA ASP A 84 -17.12 0.72 -13.33
C ASP A 84 -15.96 1.34 -12.51
N PRO A 85 -16.01 2.65 -12.19
CA PRO A 85 -14.96 3.31 -11.42
C PRO A 85 -14.81 2.72 -10.01
N ASP A 86 -15.88 2.22 -9.40
CA ASP A 86 -15.84 1.63 -8.06
C ASP A 86 -15.09 0.29 -8.09
N ALA A 87 -15.34 -0.51 -9.13
CA ALA A 87 -14.61 -1.75 -9.36
C ALA A 87 -13.12 -1.49 -9.62
N GLN A 88 -12.76 -0.45 -10.39
CA GLN A 88 -11.37 -0.05 -10.62
C GLN A 88 -10.67 0.29 -9.30
N LEU A 89 -11.34 1.07 -8.46
CA LEU A 89 -10.75 1.60 -7.25
C LEU A 89 -10.68 0.54 -6.15
N ALA A 90 -11.69 -0.33 -6.03
CA ALA A 90 -11.64 -1.51 -5.17
C ALA A 90 -10.51 -2.49 -5.55
N LEU A 91 -10.30 -2.72 -6.85
CA LEU A 91 -9.18 -3.54 -7.34
C LEU A 91 -7.83 -2.89 -7.04
N ALA A 92 -7.70 -1.56 -7.23
CA ALA A 92 -6.49 -0.83 -6.87
C ALA A 92 -6.19 -0.91 -5.37
N LEU A 93 -7.22 -0.82 -4.52
CA LEU A 93 -7.09 -0.98 -3.06
C LEU A 93 -6.61 -2.38 -2.68
N MET A 94 -7.26 -3.42 -3.20
CA MET A 94 -6.93 -4.81 -2.90
C MET A 94 -5.51 -5.17 -3.36
N THR A 95 -5.16 -4.79 -4.59
CA THR A 95 -3.83 -5.06 -5.16
C THR A 95 -2.75 -4.25 -4.45
N GLY A 96 -2.98 -2.96 -4.19
CA GLY A 96 -2.06 -2.10 -3.47
C GLY A 96 -1.81 -2.57 -2.05
N ALA A 97 -2.86 -2.96 -1.31
CA ALA A 97 -2.73 -3.50 0.04
C ALA A 97 -1.91 -4.80 0.06
N GLY A 98 -2.14 -5.68 -0.91
CA GLY A 98 -1.36 -6.91 -1.07
C GLY A 98 0.13 -6.65 -1.35
N VAL A 99 0.43 -5.70 -2.24
CA VAL A 99 1.81 -5.32 -2.61
C VAL A 99 2.54 -4.69 -1.43
N LEU A 100 1.92 -3.74 -0.70
CA LEU A 100 2.53 -3.12 0.48
C LEU A 100 2.79 -4.16 1.58
N THR A 101 1.84 -5.07 1.80
CA THR A 101 1.99 -6.18 2.77
C THR A 101 3.17 -7.07 2.39
N GLY A 102 3.28 -7.46 1.12
CA GLY A 102 4.39 -8.26 0.62
C GLY A 102 5.74 -7.54 0.74
N LEU A 103 5.77 -6.23 0.51
CA LEU A 103 6.99 -5.40 0.61
C LEU A 103 7.45 -5.27 2.06
N PHE A 104 6.53 -5.01 2.98
CA PHE A 104 6.81 -4.96 4.40
C PHE A 104 7.36 -6.30 4.90
N ASN A 105 6.73 -7.42 4.53
CA ASN A 105 7.18 -8.74 4.94
C ASN A 105 8.50 -9.15 4.27
N ALA A 106 8.73 -8.75 3.01
CA ALA A 106 10.03 -8.92 2.36
C ALA A 106 11.12 -8.12 3.08
N GLY A 107 10.82 -6.85 3.42
CA GLY A 107 11.71 -5.95 4.15
C GLY A 107 12.14 -6.50 5.50
N ARG A 108 11.20 -7.06 6.27
CA ARG A 108 11.51 -7.71 7.57
C ARG A 108 12.47 -8.88 7.42
N ARG A 109 12.35 -9.65 6.33
CA ARG A 109 13.17 -10.84 6.10
C ARG A 109 14.55 -10.53 5.54
N THR A 110 14.73 -9.33 5.01
CA THR A 110 16.03 -8.82 4.61
C THR A 110 16.73 -8.19 5.82
N ALA A 111 18.02 -8.46 6.01
CA ALA A 111 18.84 -7.76 6.99
C ALA A 111 19.12 -6.31 6.53
N LEU A 112 18.09 -5.46 6.60
CA LEU A 112 18.16 -4.08 6.15
C LEU A 112 19.11 -3.26 7.04
N SER A 113 19.90 -2.38 6.42
CA SER A 113 20.55 -1.30 7.15
C SER A 113 19.50 -0.31 7.69
N GLY A 114 19.86 0.46 8.72
CA GLY A 114 18.95 1.49 9.27
C GLY A 114 18.47 2.50 8.21
N THR A 115 19.34 2.88 7.27
CA THR A 115 18.98 3.77 6.14
C THR A 115 18.03 3.11 5.15
N ALA A 116 18.25 1.82 4.84
CA ALA A 116 17.35 1.07 3.96
C ALA A 116 15.98 0.83 4.60
N ALA A 117 15.95 0.56 5.91
CA ALA A 117 14.71 0.45 6.68
C ALA A 117 13.93 1.78 6.71
N LEU A 118 14.62 2.92 6.88
CA LEU A 118 14.00 4.24 6.84
C LEU A 118 13.41 4.54 5.45
N ALA A 119 14.17 4.30 4.38
CA ALA A 119 13.71 4.52 3.01
C ALA A 119 12.49 3.63 2.67
N LEU A 120 12.53 2.35 3.07
CA LEU A 120 11.40 1.44 2.86
C LEU A 120 10.19 1.84 3.71
N GLY A 121 10.40 2.23 4.97
CA GLY A 121 9.34 2.70 5.85
C GLY A 121 8.65 3.96 5.31
N ALA A 122 9.42 4.90 4.76
CA ALA A 122 8.92 6.10 4.12
C ALA A 122 8.09 5.80 2.86
N ALA A 123 8.56 4.85 2.05
CA ALA A 123 7.83 4.39 0.86
C ALA A 123 6.53 3.66 1.22
N LEU A 124 6.54 2.80 2.24
CA LEU A 124 5.36 2.12 2.75
C LEU A 124 4.34 3.10 3.33
N ALA A 125 4.81 4.10 4.09
CA ALA A 125 3.97 5.17 4.62
C ALA A 125 3.28 5.99 3.51
N ALA A 126 4.02 6.35 2.47
CA ALA A 126 3.46 7.04 1.31
C ALA A 126 2.42 6.17 0.58
N GLY A 127 2.73 4.88 0.38
CA GLY A 127 1.79 3.93 -0.21
C GLY A 127 0.50 3.77 0.60
N LEU A 128 0.59 3.65 1.92
CA LEU A 128 -0.57 3.54 2.81
C LEU A 128 -1.44 4.80 2.78
N LEU A 129 -0.84 5.99 2.77
CA LEU A 129 -1.59 7.24 2.63
C LEU A 129 -2.27 7.33 1.26
N GLY A 130 -1.60 6.90 0.19
CA GLY A 130 -2.21 6.81 -1.13
C GLY A 130 -3.42 5.88 -1.19
N LEU A 131 -3.32 4.69 -0.56
CA LEU A 131 -4.47 3.77 -0.46
C LEU A 131 -5.58 4.33 0.42
N LEU A 132 -5.25 5.01 1.52
CA LEU A 132 -6.26 5.65 2.37
C LEU A 132 -7.02 6.73 1.59
N TRP A 133 -6.31 7.55 0.81
CA TRP A 133 -6.92 8.55 -0.04
C TRP A 133 -7.86 7.93 -1.08
N LEU A 134 -7.44 6.85 -1.73
CA LEU A 134 -8.29 6.09 -2.65
C LEU A 134 -9.53 5.52 -1.92
N ALA A 135 -9.36 4.95 -0.73
CA ALA A 135 -10.48 4.38 0.03
C ALA A 135 -11.51 5.45 0.44
N VAL A 136 -11.04 6.64 0.82
CA VAL A 136 -11.92 7.78 1.07
C VAL A 136 -12.66 8.17 -0.20
N ALA A 137 -11.95 8.27 -1.34
CA ALA A 137 -12.58 8.59 -2.62
C ALA A 137 -13.68 7.58 -3.00
N LEU A 138 -13.48 6.27 -2.74
CA LEU A 138 -14.52 5.25 -2.91
C LEU A 138 -15.74 5.52 -2.04
N ALA A 139 -15.50 5.77 -0.74
CA ALA A 139 -16.54 5.91 0.26
C ALA A 139 -17.38 7.18 0.03
N THR A 140 -16.77 8.26 -0.47
CA THR A 140 -17.43 9.53 -0.73
C THR A 140 -18.01 9.64 -2.14
N GLY A 141 -17.53 8.84 -3.10
CA GLY A 141 -18.03 8.81 -4.48
C GLY A 141 -19.40 8.13 -4.65
N CYS A 142 -19.90 7.44 -3.63
CA CYS A 142 -21.19 6.73 -3.62
C CYS A 142 -22.42 7.64 -3.38
N GLY A 143 -22.28 8.96 -3.57
CA GLY A 143 -23.27 9.97 -3.17
C GLY A 143 -23.86 10.83 -4.29
N GLU A 144 -23.69 10.45 -5.56
CA GLU A 144 -24.35 11.10 -6.71
C GLU A 144 -25.49 10.26 -7.29
#